data_AF-A0A1X0D7G6-F1
#
_entry.id   AF-A0A1X0D7G6-F1
#
_cell.length_a   1.000
_cell.length_b   1.000
_cell.length_c   1.000
_cell.angle_alpha   90.00
_cell.angle_beta   90.00
_cell.angle_gamma   90.00
#
_symmetry.space_group_name_H-M   'P 1'
#
loop_
_entity.id
_entity.type
_entity.pdbx_description
1 polymer ?
#
loop_
_entity_poly.entity_id
_entity_poly.type
_entity_poly.pdbx_seq_one_letter_code
_entity_poly.pdbx_strand_id
1 'polypeptide(L)'
;MPTPTANDLSDYTGNTVNATQAAAVIGVVKASVNAWTRGVGFNDGEPNDELASVILSASARLIANTSGVVREEMGGFVVQFAPAVDGFTLREQAILNRYRETAK
;
A
#
# COMPACT_ATOMS: atom_id res chain seq x y z
N MET A 1 13.36 -1.05 10.36
CA MET A 1 13.56 -1.00 8.91
C MET A 1 13.14 0.37 8.45
N PRO A 2 13.92 1.05 7.60
CA PRO A 2 13.49 2.33 7.03
C PRO A 2 12.27 2.15 6.14
N THR A 3 11.62 3.26 5.79
CA THR A 3 10.54 3.33 4.80
C THR A 3 10.94 2.56 3.53
N PRO A 4 10.06 1.68 3.00
CA PRO A 4 10.35 0.94 1.77
C PRO A 4 10.69 1.86 0.59
N THR A 5 11.58 1.40 -0.28
CA THR A 5 12.07 2.11 -1.46
C THR A 5 11.50 1.52 -2.75
N ALA A 6 11.78 2.17 -3.88
CA ALA A 6 11.41 1.64 -5.20
C ALA A 6 12.11 0.30 -5.54
N ASN A 7 13.31 0.08 -4.99
CA ASN A 7 14.04 -1.18 -5.16
C ASN A 7 13.31 -2.31 -4.40
N ASP A 8 12.91 -2.06 -3.16
CA ASP A 8 12.16 -3.05 -2.35
C ASP A 8 10.84 -3.46 -3.04
N LEU A 9 10.18 -2.51 -3.71
CA LEU A 9 8.98 -2.81 -4.52
C LEU A 9 9.30 -3.64 -5.76
N SER A 10 10.42 -3.37 -6.42
CA SER A 10 10.84 -4.14 -7.60
C SER A 10 11.20 -5.58 -7.21
N ASP A 11 11.91 -5.75 -6.09
CA ASP A 11 12.25 -7.05 -5.53
C ASP A 11 11.00 -7.82 -5.07
N TYR A 12 10.04 -7.14 -4.45
CA TYR A 12 8.80 -7.75 -3.97
C TYR A 12 7.86 -8.17 -5.12
N THR A 13 7.74 -7.34 -6.16
CA THR A 13 6.83 -7.61 -7.29
C THR A 13 7.46 -8.47 -8.39
N GLY A 14 8.79 -8.62 -8.40
CA GLY A 14 9.54 -9.28 -9.47
C GLY A 14 9.54 -8.53 -10.80
N ASN A 15 9.09 -7.27 -10.82
CA ASN A 15 8.97 -6.43 -12.00
C ASN A 15 9.76 -5.14 -11.85
N THR A 16 10.24 -4.57 -12.95
CA THR A 16 10.85 -3.24 -12.92
C THR A 16 9.78 -2.18 -12.66
N VAL A 17 9.87 -1.49 -11.53
CA VAL A 17 8.93 -0.43 -11.16
C VAL A 17 9.53 0.94 -11.46
N ASN A 18 8.72 1.87 -11.98
CA ASN A 18 9.15 3.26 -12.16
C ASN A 18 9.40 3.92 -10.80
N ALA A 19 10.62 4.39 -10.56
CA ALA A 19 11.04 4.95 -9.27
C ALA A 19 10.23 6.19 -8.84
N THR A 20 9.87 7.07 -9.77
CA THR A 20 9.07 8.27 -9.48
C THR A 20 7.65 7.90 -9.06
N GLN A 21 7.03 6.95 -9.78
CA GLN A 21 5.70 6.45 -9.43
C GLN A 21 5.72 5.71 -8.08
N ALA A 22 6.72 4.86 -7.86
CA ALA A 22 6.89 4.12 -6.63
C ALA A 22 7.00 5.06 -5.41
N ALA A 23 7.84 6.10 -5.50
CA ALA A 23 8.01 7.07 -4.43
C ALA A 23 6.71 7.80 -4.10
N ALA A 24 5.93 8.20 -5.11
CA ALA A 24 4.63 8.84 -4.91
C ALA A 24 3.63 7.91 -4.22
N VAL A 25 3.54 6.65 -4.68
CA VAL A 25 2.64 5.65 -4.09
C VAL A 25 3.03 5.31 -2.65
N ILE A 26 4.32 5.09 -2.38
CA ILE A 26 4.82 4.85 -1.03
C ILE A 26 4.50 6.02 -0.11
N GLY A 27 4.68 7.26 -0.57
CA GLY A 27 4.35 8.46 0.20
C GLY A 27 2.88 8.53 0.62
N VAL A 28 1.95 8.26 -0.31
CA VAL A 28 0.51 8.24 -0.04
C VAL A 28 0.13 7.12 0.94
N VAL A 29 0.66 5.92 0.74
CA VAL A 29 0.39 4.77 1.62
C VAL A 29 0.98 5.01 3.01
N LYS A 30 2.21 5.54 3.12
CA LYS A 30 2.85 5.92 4.38
C LYS A 30 2.02 6.95 5.15
N ALA A 31 1.52 7.98 4.48
CA ALA A 31 0.63 8.97 5.09
C ALA A 31 -0.67 8.33 5.59
N SER A 32 -1.24 7.40 4.84
CA SER A 32 -2.47 6.67 5.21
C SER A 32 -2.25 5.78 6.44
N VAL A 33 -1.13 5.06 6.50
CA VAL A 33 -0.74 4.23 7.64
C VAL A 33 -0.47 5.10 8.87
N ASN A 34 0.26 6.20 8.73
CA ASN A 34 0.51 7.13 9.84
C ASN A 34 -0.80 7.73 10.38
N ALA A 35 -1.72 8.11 9.50
CA ALA A 35 -3.03 8.60 9.91
C ALA A 35 -3.85 7.53 10.66
N TRP A 36 -3.76 6.26 10.25
CA TRP A 36 -4.43 5.14 10.90
C TRP A 36 -3.89 4.85 12.30
N THR A 37 -2.57 4.86 12.47
CA THR A 37 -1.93 4.56 13.76
C THR A 37 -1.69 5.79 14.64
N ARG A 38 -2.02 7.00 14.15
CA ARG A 38 -1.73 8.28 14.83
C ARG A 38 -0.26 8.46 15.19
N GLY A 39 0.63 7.94 14.35
CA GLY A 39 2.08 7.96 14.58
C GLY A 39 2.56 6.87 15.54
N VAL A 40 1.70 6.06 16.14
CA VAL A 40 2.12 4.90 16.93
C VAL A 40 2.81 3.90 16.01
N GLY A 41 4.00 3.46 16.40
CA GLY A 41 4.87 2.59 15.58
C GLY A 41 5.71 3.35 14.55
N PHE A 42 5.68 4.69 14.54
CA PHE A 42 6.64 5.53 13.83
C PHE A 42 7.66 6.14 14.80
N ASN A 43 8.91 6.25 14.36
CA ASN A 43 9.97 6.96 15.06
C ASN A 43 10.65 7.94 14.10
N ASP A 44 10.70 9.22 14.42
CA ASP A 44 11.23 10.29 13.55
C ASP A 44 10.66 10.26 12.12
N GLY A 45 9.38 9.90 12.00
CA GLY A 45 8.70 9.77 10.71
C GLY A 45 8.97 8.45 9.97
N GLU A 46 9.80 7.55 10.51
CA GLU A 46 10.08 6.24 9.94
C GLU A 46 9.22 5.14 10.59
N PRO A 47 8.59 4.26 9.78
CA PRO A 47 7.78 3.17 10.31
C PRO A 47 8.65 2.06 10.93
N ASN A 48 8.10 1.31 11.88
CA ASN A 48 8.69 0.04 12.31
C ASN A 48 8.55 -1.06 11.23
N ASP A 49 9.16 -2.23 11.46
CA ASP A 49 9.18 -3.33 10.48
C ASP A 49 7.79 -3.83 10.09
N GLU A 50 6.87 -3.88 11.06
CA GLU A 50 5.50 -4.33 10.83
C GLU A 50 4.75 -3.36 9.91
N LEU A 51 4.82 -2.06 10.19
CA LEU A 51 4.18 -1.02 9.39
C LEU A 51 4.85 -0.86 8.02
N ALA A 52 6.18 -1.01 7.94
CA ALA A 52 6.91 -1.03 6.68
C ALA A 52 6.43 -2.17 5.76
N SER A 53 6.14 -3.35 6.31
CA SER A 53 5.59 -4.48 5.54
C SER A 53 4.19 -4.20 4.97
N VAL A 54 3.36 -3.47 5.72
CA VAL A 54 2.03 -3.02 5.26
C VAL A 54 2.18 -2.00 4.15
N ILE A 55 3.07 -1.02 4.31
CA ILE A 55 3.34 -0.01 3.29
C ILE A 55 3.81 -0.68 2.00
N LEU A 56 4.80 -1.58 2.07
CA LEU A 56 5.34 -2.29 0.90
C LEU A 56 4.24 -3.07 0.15
N SER A 57 3.47 -3.90 0.87
CA SER A 57 2.45 -4.76 0.25
C SER A 57 1.25 -3.99 -0.30
N ALA A 58 0.82 -2.92 0.37
CA ALA A 58 -0.24 -2.04 -0.13
C ALA A 58 0.22 -1.23 -1.34
N SER A 59 1.45 -0.70 -1.31
CA SER A 59 2.05 0.01 -2.45
C SER A 59 2.19 -0.90 -3.68
N ALA A 60 2.61 -2.15 -3.50
CA ALA A 60 2.70 -3.12 -4.59
C ALA A 60 1.34 -3.38 -5.27
N ARG A 61 0.28 -3.54 -4.46
CA ARG A 61 -1.10 -3.72 -4.98
C ARG A 61 -1.56 -2.50 -5.77
N LEU A 62 -1.30 -1.29 -5.28
CA LEU A 62 -1.73 -0.06 -5.95
C LEU A 62 -1.00 0.18 -7.28
N ILE A 63 0.29 -0.17 -7.35
CA ILE A 63 1.06 -0.09 -8.59
C ILE A 63 0.59 -1.13 -9.60
N ALA A 64 0.27 -2.35 -9.15
CA ALA A 64 -0.21 -3.41 -10.03
C ALA A 64 -1.58 -3.11 -10.66
N ASN A 65 -2.47 -2.39 -9.96
CA ASN A 65 -3.81 -2.06 -10.46
C ASN A 65 -4.21 -0.61 -10.16
N THR A 66 -3.50 0.35 -10.76
CA THR A 66 -3.83 1.77 -10.61
C THR A 66 -5.17 2.15 -11.27
N SER A 67 -5.61 1.41 -12.29
CA SER A 67 -6.86 1.68 -13.02
C SER A 67 -8.12 1.13 -12.34
N GLY A 68 -7.99 0.27 -11.32
CA GLY A 68 -9.13 -0.29 -10.59
C GLY A 68 -9.97 -1.27 -11.40
N VAL A 69 -9.35 -1.98 -12.34
CA VAL A 69 -10.02 -3.03 -13.10
C VAL A 69 -10.24 -4.22 -12.18
N VAL A 70 -11.51 -4.61 -11.99
CA VAL A 70 -11.90 -5.78 -11.16
C VAL A 70 -12.07 -7.02 -12.00
N ARG A 71 -12.57 -6.84 -13.22
CA ARG A 71 -12.82 -7.92 -14.16
C ARG A 71 -12.56 -7.42 -15.57
N GLU A 72 -11.75 -8.18 -16.30
CA GLU A 72 -11.51 -8.00 -17.72
C GLU A 72 -11.86 -9.32 -18.41
N GLU A 73 -12.84 -9.30 -19.30
CA GLU A 73 -13.29 -10.48 -20.05
C GLU A 73 -13.08 -10.24 -21.53
N MET A 74 -12.57 -11.23 -22.28
CA MET A 74 -12.22 -11.11 -23.69
C MET A 74 -13.10 -11.94 -24.65
N GLY A 75 -14.21 -11.36 -25.14
CA GLY A 75 -15.03 -11.82 -26.28
C GLY A 75 -16.39 -11.11 -26.33
N GLY A 76 -17.41 -11.64 -25.65
CA GLY A 76 -18.48 -10.81 -25.07
C GLY A 76 -17.88 -9.92 -23.98
N PHE A 77 -17.02 -8.99 -24.36
CA PHE A 77 -16.09 -8.28 -23.49
C PHE A 77 -16.82 -7.41 -22.48
N VAL A 78 -16.67 -7.72 -21.18
CA VAL A 78 -17.14 -6.90 -20.07
C VAL A 78 -15.93 -6.46 -19.27
N VAL A 79 -15.76 -5.14 -19.16
CA VAL A 79 -14.80 -4.52 -18.23
C VAL A 79 -15.59 -3.94 -17.07
N GLN A 80 -15.31 -4.43 -15.87
CA GLN A 80 -15.91 -3.90 -14.66
C GLN A 80 -14.85 -3.15 -13.86
N PHE A 81 -15.12 -1.87 -13.63
CA PHE A 81 -14.32 -1.01 -12.77
C PHE A 81 -14.91 -1.00 -11.35
N ALA A 82 -14.04 -0.93 -10.36
CA ALA A 82 -14.37 -0.51 -9.01
C ALA A 82 -13.36 0.56 -8.58
N PRO A 83 -13.52 1.19 -7.40
CA PRO A 83 -12.49 2.06 -6.87
C PRO A 83 -11.15 1.30 -6.85
N ALA A 84 -10.12 1.85 -7.51
CA ALA A 84 -8.79 1.25 -7.57
C ALA A 84 -8.16 1.04 -6.18
N VAL A 85 -8.70 1.71 -5.17
CA VAL A 85 -8.31 1.60 -3.77
C VAL A 85 -9.55 1.26 -2.94
N ASP A 86 -9.72 -0.01 -2.62
CA ASP A 86 -10.66 -0.48 -1.60
C ASP A 86 -9.93 -0.69 -0.26
N GLY A 87 -9.27 0.37 0.19
CA GLY A 87 -8.54 0.42 1.46
C GLY A 87 -7.45 -0.64 1.67
N PHE A 88 -7.23 -0.97 2.95
CA PHE A 88 -6.31 -2.01 3.40
C PHE A 88 -7.01 -3.37 3.45
N THR A 89 -6.30 -4.42 3.04
CA THR A 89 -6.79 -5.81 3.14
C THR A 89 -6.94 -6.24 4.60
N LEU A 90 -7.70 -7.31 4.87
CA LEU A 90 -7.86 -7.85 6.23
C LEU A 90 -6.51 -8.19 6.90
N ARG A 91 -5.56 -8.72 6.13
CA ARG A 91 -4.20 -9.03 6.62
C ARG A 91 -3.46 -7.77 7.05
N GLU A 92 -3.51 -6.73 6.23
CA GLU A 92 -2.89 -5.43 6.53
C GLU A 92 -3.56 -4.78 7.73
N GLN A 93 -4.90 -4.80 7.80
CA GLN A 93 -5.65 -4.30 8.94
C GLN A 93 -5.33 -5.04 10.23
N ALA A 94 -5.09 -6.36 10.20
CA ALA A 94 -4.71 -7.12 11.39
C ALA A 94 -3.41 -6.57 12.02
N ILE A 95 -2.45 -6.16 11.19
CA ILE A 95 -1.21 -5.52 11.65
C ILE A 95 -1.50 -4.11 12.13
N LEU A 96 -2.19 -3.30 11.32
CA LEU A 96 -2.50 -1.90 11.66
C LEU A 96 -3.31 -1.76 12.95
N ASN A 97 -4.23 -2.68 13.21
CA ASN A 97 -5.07 -2.68 14.40
C ASN A 97 -4.28 -2.92 15.69
N ARG A 98 -3.08 -3.50 15.64
CA ARG A 98 -2.19 -3.61 16.81
C ARG A 98 -1.65 -2.25 17.26
N TYR A 99 -1.54 -1.31 16.32
CA TYR A 99 -1.03 0.04 16.55
C TYR A 99 -2.13 1.11 16.47
N ARG A 100 -3.40 0.68 16.32
CA ARG A 100 -4.51 1.60 16.14
C ARG A 100 -4.81 2.31 17.45
N GLU A 101 -4.75 3.62 17.41
CA GLU A 101 -5.34 4.48 18.44
C GLU A 101 -6.68 5.02 17.91
N THR A 102 -7.74 4.87 18.70
CA THR A 102 -9.07 5.36 18.29
C THR A 102 -9.07 6.88 18.40
N ALA A 103 -9.61 7.57 17.39
CA ALA A 103 -9.67 9.03 17.41
C ALA A 103 -10.37 9.52 18.69
N LYS A 104 -9.74 10.48 19.37
CA LYS A 104 -10.40 11.29 20.41
C LYS A 104 -11.27 12.35 19.76
#